data_AF-A0AAV4AJT8-F1
#
_entry.id   AF-A0AAV4AJT8-F1
#
_cell.length_a   1.000
_cell.length_b   1.000
_cell.length_c   1.000
_cell.angle_alpha   90.00
_cell.angle_beta   90.00
_cell.angle_gamma   90.00
#
_symmetry.space_group_name_H-M   'P 1'
#
loop_
_entity.id
_entity.type
_entity.pdbx_description
1 polymer ?
#
loop_
_entity_poly.entity_id
_entity_poly.type
_entity_poly.pdbx_seq_one_letter_code
_entity_poly.pdbx_strand_id
1 'polypeptide(L)'
;MRGSIYILVLTLLALSTEDVSGASLHKNCTYQGQVYAHSESVDSDPCIPCTCLNGLVSCVLPDCHFHTYHCPSPMVMKVMPGDCCATCQNP
;
A
#
# COMPACT_ATOMS: atom_id res chain seq x y z
N MET A 1 30.88 3.99 -47.41
CA MET A 1 30.54 5.14 -46.55
C MET A 1 29.17 5.01 -45.88
N ARG A 2 28.11 4.58 -46.59
CA ARG A 2 26.73 4.48 -46.06
C ARG A 2 26.49 3.32 -45.08
N GLY A 3 27.28 2.25 -45.18
CA GLY A 3 27.20 1.08 -44.28
C GLY A 3 27.69 1.36 -42.85
N SER A 4 28.78 2.14 -42.68
CA SER A 4 29.26 2.53 -41.34
C SER A 4 28.29 3.44 -40.61
N ILE A 5 27.61 4.34 -41.33
CA ILE A 5 26.55 5.18 -40.76
C ILE A 5 25.39 4.33 -40.24
N TYR A 6 25.00 3.28 -40.98
CA TYR A 6 23.93 2.39 -40.54
C TYR A 6 24.31 1.61 -39.27
N ILE A 7 25.56 1.14 -39.17
CA ILE A 7 26.08 0.46 -37.97
C ILE A 7 26.11 1.41 -36.76
N LEU A 8 26.51 2.67 -36.95
CA LEU A 8 26.49 3.69 -35.89
C LEU A 8 25.06 3.99 -35.42
N VAL A 9 24.10 4.10 -36.34
CA VAL A 9 22.69 4.32 -36.00
C VAL A 9 22.11 3.11 -35.26
N LEU A 10 22.39 1.89 -35.70
CA LEU A 10 21.92 0.66 -35.03
C LEU A 10 22.50 0.50 -33.61
N THR A 11 23.77 0.84 -33.41
CA THR A 11 24.42 0.80 -32.09
C THR A 11 23.91 1.90 -31.16
N LEU A 12 23.63 3.11 -31.67
CA LEU A 12 22.98 4.19 -30.91
C LEU A 12 21.55 3.82 -30.49
N LEU A 13 20.78 3.16 -31.38
CA LEU A 13 19.45 2.65 -31.05
C LEU A 13 19.53 1.54 -29.98
N ALA A 14 20.54 0.66 -30.04
CA ALA A 14 20.78 -0.35 -29.01
C ALA A 14 21.28 0.25 -27.67
N LEU A 15 22.01 1.35 -27.69
CA LEU A 15 22.36 2.13 -26.48
C LEU A 15 21.14 2.84 -25.88
N SER A 16 20.10 3.11 -26.68
CA SER A 16 18.82 3.64 -26.20
C SER A 16 17.85 2.57 -25.70
N THR A 17 18.16 1.28 -25.92
CA THR A 17 17.53 0.18 -25.20
C THR A 17 18.35 -0.11 -23.95
N GLU A 18 18.53 0.90 -23.11
CA GLU A 18 18.61 0.63 -21.68
C GLU A 18 17.33 -0.12 -21.35
N ASP A 19 17.46 -1.33 -20.82
CA ASP A 19 16.34 -2.15 -20.42
C ASP A 19 15.34 -1.27 -19.63
N VAL A 20 14.25 -0.84 -20.29
CA VAL A 20 13.00 -0.53 -19.59
C VAL A 20 12.51 -1.89 -19.14
N SER A 21 13.25 -2.41 -18.16
CA SER A 21 12.90 -3.53 -17.35
C SER A 21 11.48 -3.19 -16.94
N GLY A 22 10.53 -4.02 -17.35
CA GLY A 22 9.22 -4.12 -16.71
C GLY A 22 9.36 -4.60 -15.27
N ALA A 23 10.37 -4.09 -14.54
CA ALA A 23 10.44 -4.10 -13.11
C ALA A 23 9.24 -3.26 -12.66
N SER A 24 8.34 -3.92 -11.94
CA SER A 24 7.13 -3.35 -11.37
C SER A 24 7.36 -1.89 -10.96
N LEU A 25 6.59 -0.94 -11.51
CA LEU A 25 6.65 0.50 -11.22
C LEU A 25 6.15 0.82 -9.80
N HIS A 26 6.42 -0.07 -8.86
CA HIS A 26 5.92 -0.04 -7.52
C HIS A 26 7.11 0.16 -6.60
N LYS A 27 7.23 1.38 -6.09
CA LYS A 27 8.29 1.75 -5.15
C LYS A 27 7.97 1.23 -3.76
N ASN A 28 9.02 0.78 -3.08
CA ASN A 28 9.03 0.39 -1.68
C ASN A 28 8.92 1.65 -0.80
N CYS A 29 8.32 1.52 0.37
CA CYS A 29 8.24 2.59 1.37
C CYS A 29 9.29 2.37 2.45
N THR A 30 9.76 3.45 3.07
CA THR A 30 10.57 3.40 4.28
C THR A 30 9.81 4.06 5.41
N TYR A 31 9.51 3.31 6.47
CA TYR A 31 8.74 3.78 7.62
C TYR A 31 9.39 3.30 8.91
N GLN A 32 9.66 4.22 9.84
CA GLN A 32 10.34 3.93 11.11
C GLN A 32 11.65 3.12 10.97
N GLY A 33 12.39 3.33 9.88
CA GLY A 33 13.63 2.60 9.60
C GLY A 33 13.46 1.20 9.00
N GLN A 34 12.23 0.74 8.79
CA GLN A 34 11.89 -0.51 8.11
C GLN A 34 11.47 -0.25 6.67
N VAL A 35 11.76 -1.20 5.79
CA VAL A 35 11.38 -1.13 4.37
C VAL A 35 10.18 -2.04 4.14
N TYR A 36 9.13 -1.48 3.55
CA TYR A 36 7.90 -2.18 3.20
C TYR A 36 7.74 -2.20 1.68
N ALA A 37 7.40 -3.35 1.11
CA ALA A 37 7.06 -3.50 -0.30
C ALA A 37 5.75 -2.77 -0.62
N HIS A 38 5.54 -2.45 -1.90
CA HIS A 38 4.23 -1.97 -2.34
C HIS A 38 3.14 -2.97 -1.98
N SER A 39 1.98 -2.47 -1.57
CA SER A 39 0.83 -3.19 -1.02
C SER A 39 1.06 -3.91 0.32
N GLU A 40 2.24 -3.77 0.92
CA GLU A 40 2.50 -4.33 2.24
C GLU A 40 1.84 -3.49 3.34
N SER A 41 1.21 -4.18 4.29
CA SER A 41 0.69 -3.61 5.52
C SER A 41 1.85 -3.23 6.43
N VAL A 42 1.94 -1.93 6.73
CA VAL A 42 2.90 -1.41 7.70
C VAL A 42 2.31 -1.69 9.08
N ASP A 43 3.06 -2.39 9.95
CA ASP A 43 2.59 -2.76 11.29
C ASP A 43 2.18 -1.51 12.07
N SER A 44 0.86 -1.35 12.23
CA SER A 44 0.25 -0.16 12.79
C SER A 44 -1.02 -0.55 13.52
N ASP A 45 -1.31 0.21 14.58
CA ASP A 45 -2.50 0.11 15.42
C ASP A 45 -3.75 -0.27 14.59
N PRO A 46 -4.61 -1.20 15.05
CA PRO A 46 -5.83 -1.58 14.32
C PRO A 46 -6.75 -0.37 14.02
N CYS A 47 -6.61 0.73 14.77
CA CYS A 47 -7.30 1.99 14.52
C CYS A 47 -6.64 2.92 13.50
N ILE A 48 -5.42 2.63 13.06
CA ILE A 48 -4.70 3.44 12.08
C ILE A 48 -3.96 2.49 11.12
N PRO A 49 -4.67 1.64 10.37
CA PRO A 49 -4.03 0.76 9.40
C PRO A 49 -3.30 1.57 8.34
N CYS A 50 -2.03 1.24 8.14
CA CYS A 50 -1.16 1.86 7.15
C CYS A 50 -0.74 0.84 6.08
N THR A 51 -0.76 1.27 4.82
CA THR A 51 -0.31 0.45 3.68
C THR A 51 0.71 1.20 2.86
N CYS A 52 1.77 0.51 2.43
CA CYS A 52 2.72 1.08 1.49
C CYS A 52 2.13 1.10 0.07
N LEU A 53 1.95 2.30 -0.49
CA LEU A 53 1.46 2.51 -1.85
C LEU A 53 2.46 3.35 -2.63
N ASN A 54 3.21 2.71 -3.52
CA ASN A 54 4.11 3.36 -4.48
C ASN A 54 5.14 4.31 -3.83
N GLY A 55 5.75 3.87 -2.75
CA GLY A 55 6.76 4.63 -2.01
C GLY A 55 6.18 5.62 -1.00
N LEU A 56 4.84 5.69 -0.89
CA LEU A 56 4.15 6.48 0.13
C LEU A 56 3.45 5.56 1.13
N VAL A 57 3.64 5.82 2.42
CA VAL A 57 2.85 5.17 3.48
C VAL A 57 1.51 5.88 3.57
N SER A 58 0.42 5.17 3.28
CA SER A 58 -0.93 5.68 3.36
C SER A 58 -1.63 5.08 4.57
N CYS A 59 -1.92 5.91 5.58
CA CYS A 59 -2.66 5.52 6.77
C CYS A 59 -4.09 6.03 6.68
N VAL A 60 -5.06 5.19 7.01
CA VAL A 60 -6.48 5.56 6.97
C VAL A 60 -7.05 5.43 8.38
N LEU A 61 -7.73 6.48 8.84
CA LEU A 61 -8.54 6.39 10.04
C LEU A 61 -9.85 5.69 9.64
N PRO A 62 -10.14 4.48 10.15
CA PRO A 62 -11.37 3.78 9.82
C PRO A 62 -12.54 4.61 10.34
N ASP A 63 -13.50 4.89 9.45
CA ASP A 63 -14.74 5.53 9.85
C ASP A 63 -15.57 4.50 10.61
N CYS A 64 -15.58 4.60 11.93
CA CYS A 64 -16.50 3.83 12.74
C CYS A 64 -17.89 4.45 12.57
N HIS A 65 -18.68 3.89 11.65
CA HIS A 65 -20.07 4.29 11.42
C HIS A 65 -20.92 3.99 12.68
N PHE A 66 -20.84 4.84 13.70
CA PHE A 66 -21.69 4.79 14.89
C PHE A 66 -23.08 5.35 14.55
N HIS A 67 -23.75 4.71 13.61
CA HIS A 67 -25.00 5.24 13.05
C HIS A 67 -26.19 5.13 14.00
N THR A 68 -26.11 4.42 15.12
CA THR A 68 -27.23 4.39 16.06
C THR A 68 -26.79 4.07 17.48
N TYR A 69 -27.09 5.01 18.37
CA TYR A 69 -26.91 4.93 19.80
C TYR A 69 -27.66 3.70 20.34
N HIS A 70 -26.94 2.83 21.04
CA HIS A 70 -27.38 1.62 21.76
C HIS A 70 -27.64 0.36 20.91
N CYS A 71 -26.92 -0.70 21.29
CA CYS A 71 -27.22 -2.06 20.87
C CYS A 71 -28.62 -2.48 21.36
N PRO A 72 -29.37 -3.27 20.57
CA PRO A 72 -30.62 -3.84 21.04
C PRO A 72 -30.36 -4.73 22.26
N SER A 73 -31.11 -4.53 23.35
CA SER A 73 -31.04 -5.42 24.52
C SER A 73 -31.34 -6.87 24.11
N PRO A 74 -30.55 -7.87 24.55
CA PRO A 74 -29.56 -7.85 25.64
C PRO A 74 -28.11 -7.60 25.19
N MET A 75 -27.88 -7.17 23.95
CA MET A 75 -26.54 -7.05 23.38
C MET A 75 -25.79 -5.84 23.94
N VAL A 76 -24.47 -5.96 24.00
CA VAL A 76 -23.55 -4.93 24.50
C VAL A 76 -22.52 -4.57 23.45
N MET A 77 -22.04 -3.33 23.52
CA MET A 77 -21.02 -2.84 22.61
C MET A 77 -19.65 -3.35 23.07
N LYS A 78 -18.96 -4.11 22.22
CA LYS A 78 -17.68 -4.74 22.55
C LYS A 78 -16.66 -4.55 21.43
N VAL A 79 -15.43 -4.20 21.81
CA VAL A 79 -14.28 -4.17 20.89
C VAL A 79 -13.61 -5.54 20.94
N MET A 80 -13.39 -6.15 19.78
CA MET A 80 -12.71 -7.44 19.68
C MET A 80 -11.20 -7.28 19.55
N PRO A 81 -10.40 -8.28 19.94
CA PRO A 81 -8.97 -8.28 19.66
C PRO A 81 -8.71 -8.15 18.16
N GLY A 82 -7.97 -7.12 17.76
CA GLY A 82 -7.67 -6.83 16.36
C GLY A 82 -8.63 -5.85 15.69
N ASP A 83 -9.76 -5.52 16.32
CA ASP A 83 -10.71 -4.53 15.80
C ASP A 83 -10.50 -3.17 16.47
N CYS A 84 -10.63 -2.09 15.68
CA CYS A 84 -10.70 -0.74 16.22
C CYS A 84 -12.10 -0.38 16.73
N CYS A 85 -13.12 -0.68 15.92
CA CYS A 85 -14.49 -0.23 16.17
C CYS A 85 -15.23 -1.26 17.04
N ALA A 86 -16.08 -0.76 17.95
CA ALA A 86 -16.94 -1.63 18.74
C ALA A 86 -18.11 -2.17 17.91
N THR A 87 -18.50 -3.41 18.17
CA THR A 87 -19.65 -4.07 17.54
C THR A 87 -20.64 -4.54 18.61
N CYS A 88 -21.92 -4.68 18.24
CA CYS A 88 -22.92 -5.24 19.16
C CYS A 88 -22.76 -6.76 19.24
N GLN A 89 -22.49 -7.25 20.44
CA GLN A 89 -22.32 -8.67 20.71
C GLN A 89 -23.23 -9.12 21.85
N ASN A 90 -23.52 -10.42 21.85
CA ASN A 90 -24.13 -11.04 23.02
C ASN A 90 -23.19 -10.87 24.23
N PRO A 91 -23.74 -10.59 25.42
CA PRO A 91 -22.96 -10.39 26.63
C PRO A 91 -22.11 -11.61 26.99
#